data_AF-X1JR23-F1
#
_entry.id   AF-X1JR23-F1
#
_cell.length_a   1.000
_cell.length_b   1.000
_cell.length_c   1.000
_cell.angle_alpha   90.00
_cell.angle_beta   90.00
_cell.angle_gamma   90.00
#
_symmetry.space_group_name_H-M   'P 1'
#
loop_
_entity.id
_entity.type
_entity.pdbx_description
1 polymer ?
#
loop_
_entity_poly.entity_id
_entity_poly.type
_entity_poly.pdbx_seq_one_letter_code
_entity_poly.pdbx_strand_id
1 'polypeptide(L)'
;MRMINKTYQVGWFSTGRDEAAGQLLKVIYDNIKKKKLRNLAISFVFSDRIKGEEKESDCFFRLVQNLRINLVTLSSREFKPEMRKKGLKLAQKGNSALINHWRNLYHLQVTKVID
;
A
#
# COMPACT_ATOMS: atom_id res chain seq x y z
N MET A 1 -22.43 7.07 -31.25
CA MET A 1 -21.12 7.23 -30.58
C MET A 1 -20.97 6.11 -29.54
N ARG A 2 -20.16 5.08 -29.80
CA ARG A 2 -19.89 4.00 -28.83
C ARG A 2 -19.00 4.59 -27.74
N MET A 3 -19.54 4.88 -26.56
CA MET A 3 -18.69 5.20 -25.42
C MET A 3 -17.91 3.94 -25.06
N ILE A 4 -16.59 3.98 -25.27
CA ILE A 4 -15.68 2.94 -24.82
C ILE A 4 -15.76 2.96 -23.30
N ASN A 5 -16.46 2.00 -22.70
CA ASN A 5 -16.63 1.92 -21.25
C ASN A 5 -15.36 1.29 -20.65
N LYS A 6 -14.25 2.03 -20.75
CA LYS A 6 -12.93 1.60 -20.28
C LYS A 6 -12.94 1.59 -18.75
N THR A 7 -12.66 0.44 -18.14
CA THR A 7 -12.47 0.33 -16.69
C THR A 7 -11.01 0.61 -16.35
N TYR A 8 -10.78 1.53 -15.41
CA TYR A 8 -9.46 1.81 -14.84
C TYR A 8 -9.20 0.89 -13.65
N GLN A 9 -8.11 0.13 -13.77
CA GLN A 9 -7.58 -0.72 -12.71
C GLN A 9 -6.64 0.11 -11.84
N VAL A 10 -6.89 0.16 -10.53
CA VAL A 10 -6.05 0.92 -9.59
C VAL A 10 -5.49 0.03 -8.48
N GLY A 11 -4.22 0.26 -8.16
CA GLY A 11 -3.58 -0.25 -6.97
C GLY A 11 -3.74 0.72 -5.80
N TRP A 12 -4.13 0.22 -4.63
CA TRP A 12 -4.34 1.02 -3.44
C TRP A 12 -3.19 0.85 -2.44
N PHE A 13 -2.41 1.91 -2.19
CA PHE A 13 -1.27 1.84 -1.28
C PHE A 13 -1.66 2.37 0.10
N SER A 14 -1.53 1.54 1.14
CA SER A 14 -1.82 1.95 2.51
C SER A 14 -1.06 1.11 3.54
N THR A 15 -0.46 1.80 4.51
CA THR A 15 0.14 1.16 5.70
C THR A 15 -0.93 0.68 6.70
N GLY A 16 -2.18 1.18 6.60
CA GLY A 16 -3.25 0.85 7.56
C GLY A 16 -2.95 1.34 8.99
N ARG A 17 -2.45 2.58 9.13
CA ARG A 17 -1.96 3.12 10.42
C ARG A 17 -3.06 3.46 11.41
N ASP A 18 -4.27 3.68 10.94
CA ASP A 18 -5.40 4.13 11.75
C ASP A 18 -6.73 3.67 11.12
N GLU A 19 -7.82 3.94 11.84
CA GLU A 19 -9.18 3.64 11.39
C GLU A 19 -9.56 4.40 10.10
N ALA A 20 -9.09 5.64 9.97
CA ALA A 20 -9.42 6.50 8.83
C ALA A 20 -8.92 5.91 7.50
N ALA A 21 -7.74 5.27 7.50
CA ALA A 21 -7.23 4.55 6.33
C ALA A 21 -8.18 3.43 5.87
N GLY A 22 -8.79 2.70 6.81
CA GLY A 22 -9.79 1.67 6.52
C GLY A 22 -11.12 2.27 6.03
N GLN A 23 -11.60 3.32 6.70
CA GLN A 23 -12.84 4.01 6.35
C GLN A 23 -12.77 4.57 4.92
N LEU A 24 -11.65 5.18 4.52
CA LEU A 24 -11.48 5.71 3.17
C LEU A 24 -11.54 4.60 2.11
N LEU A 25 -10.81 3.50 2.30
CA LEU A 25 -10.88 2.34 1.40
C LEU A 25 -12.32 1.82 1.28
N LYS A 26 -13.02 1.69 2.41
CA LYS A 26 -14.40 1.21 2.46
C LYS A 26 -15.36 2.14 1.70
N VAL A 27 -15.25 3.45 1.90
CA VAL A 27 -16.06 4.45 1.20
C VAL A 27 -15.83 4.39 -0.31
N ILE A 28 -14.58 4.33 -0.76
CA ILE A 28 -14.27 4.24 -2.20
C ILE A 28 -14.80 2.92 -2.78
N TYR A 29 -14.54 1.79 -2.12
CA TYR A 29 -15.05 0.48 -2.54
C TYR A 29 -16.58 0.47 -2.66
N ASP A 30 -17.29 1.00 -1.66
CA ASP A 30 -18.76 1.02 -1.67
C ASP A 30 -19.30 1.94 -2.77
N ASN A 31 -18.63 3.06 -3.06
CA ASN A 31 -19.00 3.95 -4.17
C ASN A 31 -18.74 3.31 -5.54
N ILE A 32 -17.68 2.51 -5.71
CA ILE A 32 -17.44 1.69 -6.90
C ILE A 32 -18.57 0.65 -7.06
N LYS A 33 -18.85 -0.12 -6.00
CA LYS A 33 -19.89 -1.16 -5.99
C LYS A 33 -21.28 -0.60 -6.29
N LYS A 34 -21.59 0.60 -5.79
CA LYS A 34 -22.85 1.32 -6.05
C LYS A 34 -22.86 2.04 -7.42
N LYS A 35 -21.83 1.88 -8.26
CA LYS A 35 -21.68 2.55 -9.57
C LYS A 35 -21.75 4.08 -9.50
N LYS A 36 -21.40 4.67 -8.34
CA LYS A 36 -21.22 6.11 -8.16
C LYS A 36 -19.86 6.57 -8.70
N LEU A 37 -18.83 5.75 -8.49
CA LEU A 37 -17.55 5.84 -9.18
C LEU A 37 -17.54 4.81 -10.30
N ARG A 38 -18.05 5.20 -11.47
CA ARG A 38 -18.11 4.33 -12.64
C ARG A 38 -16.71 4.12 -13.20
N ASN A 39 -16.52 3.00 -13.89
CA ASN A 39 -15.31 2.71 -14.66
C ASN A 39 -14.02 2.64 -13.81
N LEU A 40 -14.13 2.28 -12.54
CA LEU A 40 -13.01 2.11 -11.62
C LEU A 40 -13.09 0.73 -10.96
N ALA A 41 -11.95 0.06 -10.80
CA ALA A 41 -11.83 -1.18 -10.05
C ALA A 41 -10.53 -1.18 -9.24
N ILE A 42 -10.61 -1.59 -7.97
CA ILE A 42 -9.42 -1.78 -7.12
C ILE A 42 -8.91 -3.19 -7.37
N SER A 43 -7.74 -3.30 -8.01
CA SER A 43 -7.15 -4.60 -8.36
C SER A 43 -6.41 -5.22 -7.18
N PHE A 44 -5.73 -4.40 -6.40
CA PHE A 44 -5.02 -4.82 -5.20
C PHE A 44 -4.93 -3.69 -4.17
N VAL A 45 -4.65 -4.07 -2.93
CA VAL A 45 -4.16 -3.19 -1.88
C VAL A 45 -2.73 -3.62 -1.55
N PHE A 46 -1.78 -2.69 -1.59
CA PHE A 46 -0.42 -2.90 -1.15
C PHE A 46 -0.20 -2.30 0.24
N SER A 47 0.51 -3.02 1.11
CA SER A 47 1.00 -2.52 2.39
C SER A 47 2.48 -2.75 2.58
N ASP A 48 3.17 -1.74 3.11
CA ASP A 48 4.57 -1.82 3.53
C ASP A 48 4.75 -2.47 4.91
N ARG A 49 3.68 -3.09 5.43
CA ARG A 49 3.63 -3.89 6.65
C ARG A 49 3.16 -5.32 6.36
N ILE A 50 3.54 -6.24 7.23
CA ILE A 50 3.04 -7.63 7.23
C ILE A 50 2.21 -7.91 8.50
N LYS A 51 1.48 -9.03 8.49
CA LYS A 51 0.65 -9.45 9.62
C LYS A 51 1.48 -9.58 10.89
N GLY A 52 0.99 -9.02 12.00
CA GLY A 52 1.64 -9.07 13.30
C GLY A 52 2.68 -7.98 13.54
N GLU A 53 2.90 -7.05 12.60
CA GLU A 53 3.76 -5.89 12.86
C GLU A 53 3.07 -4.86 13.76
N GLU A 54 1.80 -4.54 13.49
CA GLU A 54 0.98 -3.61 14.28
C GLU A 54 -0.50 -4.01 14.24
N LYS A 55 -1.22 -3.79 15.34
CA LYS A 55 -2.63 -4.19 15.48
C LYS A 55 -3.53 -3.45 14.50
N GLU A 56 -3.26 -2.18 14.24
CA GLU A 56 -4.02 -1.32 13.33
C GLU A 56 -3.93 -1.83 11.89
N SER A 57 -2.72 -2.20 11.45
CA SER A 57 -2.54 -2.81 10.12
C SER A 57 -3.20 -4.17 10.04
N ASP A 58 -3.19 -4.98 11.10
CA ASP A 58 -3.90 -6.26 11.12
C ASP A 58 -5.42 -6.08 11.01
N CYS A 59 -5.99 -5.04 11.65
CA CYS A 59 -7.39 -4.65 11.46
C CYS A 59 -7.67 -4.25 10.01
N PHE A 60 -6.80 -3.43 9.43
CA PHE A 60 -6.91 -3.02 8.03
C PHE A 60 -6.83 -4.21 7.07
N PHE A 61 -5.93 -5.18 7.30
CA PHE A 61 -5.81 -6.38 6.48
C PHE A 61 -7.08 -7.24 6.51
N ARG A 62 -7.69 -7.40 7.70
CA ARG A 62 -9.00 -8.08 7.81
C ARG A 62 -10.08 -7.36 7.01
N LEU A 63 -10.11 -6.03 7.02
CA LEU A 63 -11.04 -5.25 6.18
C LEU A 63 -10.80 -5.54 4.69
N VAL A 64 -9.55 -5.47 4.21
CA VAL A 64 -9.21 -5.72 2.80
C VAL A 64 -9.66 -7.12 2.36
N GLN A 65 -9.40 -8.13 3.19
CA GLN A 65 -9.82 -9.52 2.97
C GLN A 65 -11.35 -9.66 2.94
N ASN A 66 -12.06 -9.00 3.87
CA ASN A 66 -13.53 -8.99 3.90
C ASN A 66 -14.15 -8.32 2.67
N LEU A 67 -13.47 -7.33 2.09
CA LEU A 67 -13.86 -6.70 0.82
C LEU A 67 -13.50 -7.55 -0.41
N ARG A 68 -12.82 -8.69 -0.22
CA ARG A 68 -12.33 -9.60 -1.25
C ARG A 68 -11.39 -8.93 -2.26
N ILE A 69 -10.58 -7.98 -1.78
CA ILE A 69 -9.54 -7.32 -2.58
C ILE A 69 -8.23 -8.10 -2.38
N ASN A 70 -7.44 -8.26 -3.44
CA ASN A 70 -6.11 -8.88 -3.34
C ASN A 70 -5.21 -8.03 -2.42
N LEU A 71 -4.69 -8.62 -1.34
CA LEU A 71 -3.77 -7.95 -0.42
C LEU A 71 -2.34 -8.39 -0.72
N VAL A 72 -1.50 -7.44 -1.11
CA VAL A 72 -0.06 -7.63 -1.32
C VAL A 72 0.69 -6.95 -0.17
N THR A 73 1.61 -7.66 0.46
CA THR A 73 2.40 -7.12 1.58
C THR A 73 3.89 -7.32 1.33
N LEU A 74 4.69 -6.33 1.74
CA LEU A 74 6.14 -6.42 1.75
C LEU A 74 6.66 -5.58 2.91
N SER A 75 7.21 -6.19 3.96
CA SER A 75 7.64 -5.43 5.14
C SER A 75 8.79 -4.48 4.82
N SER A 76 8.57 -3.18 5.02
CA SER A 76 9.63 -2.16 4.99
C SER A 76 10.58 -2.27 6.19
N ARG A 77 10.13 -2.92 7.28
CA ARG A 77 10.94 -3.15 8.49
C ARG A 77 11.95 -4.27 8.27
N GLU A 78 11.53 -5.35 7.60
CA GLU A 78 12.36 -6.52 7.32
C GLU A 78 13.25 -6.34 6.08
N PHE A 79 12.94 -5.39 5.20
CA PHE A 79 13.76 -5.11 4.04
C PHE A 79 15.06 -4.38 4.40
N LYS A 80 16.20 -5.09 4.33
CA LYS A 80 17.56 -4.56 4.58
C LYS A 80 17.62 -3.69 5.86
N PRO A 81 17.30 -4.26 7.04
CA PRO A 81 17.05 -3.51 8.27
C PRO A 81 18.27 -2.69 8.73
N GLU A 82 19.48 -3.25 8.61
CA GLU A 82 20.72 -2.56 9.00
C GLU A 82 21.00 -1.33 8.10
N MET A 83 20.77 -1.46 6.79
CA MET A 83 20.91 -0.35 5.85
C MET A 83 19.89 0.75 6.18
N ARG A 84 18.63 0.39 6.44
CA ARG A 84 17.56 1.32 6.82
C ARG A 84 17.92 2.05 8.11
N LYS A 85 18.31 1.33 9.16
CA LYS A 85 18.70 1.87 10.47
C LYS A 85 19.85 2.84 10.36
N LYS A 86 20.93 2.48 9.64
CA LYS A 86 22.07 3.37 9.38
C LYS A 86 21.64 4.59 8.56
N GLY A 87 20.85 4.40 7.52
CA GLY A 87 20.34 5.46 6.65
C GLY A 87 19.50 6.49 7.42
N LEU A 88 18.59 6.04 8.29
CA LEU A 88 17.78 6.92 9.13
C LEU A 88 18.63 7.74 10.11
N LYS A 89 19.63 7.12 10.75
CA LYS A 89 20.58 7.84 11.64
C LYS A 89 21.40 8.89 10.89
N LEU A 90 21.82 8.60 9.66
CA LEU A 90 22.54 9.56 8.82
C LEU A 90 21.64 10.69 8.34
N ALA A 91 20.38 10.40 8.01
CA ALA A 91 19.41 11.40 7.58
C ALA A 91 19.11 12.43 8.68
N GLN A 92 19.06 11.99 9.94
CA GLN A 92 18.95 12.89 11.11
C GLN A 92 20.15 13.86 11.23
N LYS A 93 21.31 13.50 10.65
CA LYS A 93 22.51 14.32 10.60
C LYS A 93 22.65 15.09 9.27
N GLY A 94 21.58 15.17 8.48
CA GLY A 94 21.55 15.86 7.18
C GLY A 94 22.03 15.03 5.98
N ASN A 95 22.47 13.79 6.16
CA ASN A 95 22.92 12.92 5.06
C ASN A 95 21.84 11.88 4.69
N SER A 96 21.06 12.17 3.65
CA SER A 96 19.99 11.28 3.18
C SER A 96 20.42 10.27 2.10
N ALA A 97 21.69 10.23 1.68
CA ALA A 97 22.13 9.42 0.55
C ALA A 97 21.83 7.92 0.74
N LEU A 98 22.14 7.38 1.92
CA LEU A 98 21.94 5.96 2.22
C LEU A 98 20.46 5.59 2.35
N ILE A 99 19.63 6.44 2.97
CA ILE A 99 18.18 6.15 3.07
C ILE A 99 17.48 6.28 1.72
N ASN A 100 17.93 7.20 0.86
CA ASN A 100 17.40 7.31 -0.50
C ASN A 100 17.78 6.10 -1.35
N HIS A 101 19.02 5.63 -1.23
CA HIS A 101 19.43 4.38 -1.86
C HIS A 101 18.58 3.19 -1.38
N TRP A 102 18.34 3.08 -0.07
CA TRP A 102 17.46 2.06 0.49
C TRP A 102 16.02 2.16 -0.06
N ARG A 103 15.45 3.37 -0.16
CA ARG A 103 14.11 3.62 -0.72
C ARG A 103 14.01 3.17 -2.18
N ASN A 104 15.03 3.45 -2.98
CA ASN A 104 15.09 3.03 -4.39
C ASN A 104 15.13 1.50 -4.50
N LEU A 105 15.97 0.84 -3.69
CA LEU A 105 16.03 -0.62 -3.65
C LEU A 105 14.70 -1.24 -3.20
N TYR A 106 14.03 -0.63 -2.21
CA TYR A 106 12.73 -1.10 -1.74
C TYR A 106 11.65 -0.92 -2.81
N HIS A 107 11.63 0.24 -3.48
CA HIS A 107 10.72 0.51 -4.59
C HIS A 107 10.86 -0.53 -5.70
N LEU A 108 12.08 -0.91 -6.08
CA LEU A 108 12.34 -1.97 -7.06
C LEU A 108 11.86 -3.37 -6.62
N GLN A 109 11.75 -3.63 -5.31
CA GLN A 109 11.14 -4.87 -4.82
C GLN A 109 9.62 -4.78 -4.82
N VAL A 110 9.08 -3.61 -4.48
CA VAL A 110 7.64 -3.36 -4.53
C VAL A 110 7.11 -3.56 -5.95
N THR A 111 7.77 -3.03 -6.98
CA THR A 111 7.33 -3.23 -8.38
C THR A 111 7.25 -4.73 -8.74
N LYS A 112 8.26 -5.53 -8.36
CA LYS A 112 8.28 -6.97 -8.63
C LYS A 112 7.15 -7.78 -7.98
N VAL A 113 6.55 -7.28 -6.90
CA VAL A 113 5.47 -7.99 -6.19
C VAL A 113 4.07 -7.50 -6.56
N ILE A 114 3.97 -6.36 -7.24
CA ILE A 114 2.68 -5.79 -7.70
C ILE A 114 2.47 -5.88 -9.21
N ASP A 115 3.54 -6.09 -9.99
CA ASP A 115 3.52 -6.38 -11.43
C ASP A 115 3.01 -7.81 -11.69
#